data_AF-A0AAF3EGT8-F1
#
_entry.id   AF-A0AAF3EGT8-F1
#
_cell.length_a   1.000
_cell.length_b   1.000
_cell.length_c   1.000
_cell.angle_alpha   90.00
_cell.angle_beta   90.00
_cell.angle_gamma   90.00
#
_symmetry.space_group_name_H-M   'P 1'
#
loop_
_entity.id
_entity.type
_entity.pdbx_description
1 polymer ?
#
loop_
_entity_poly.entity_id
_entity_poly.type
_entity_poly.pdbx_seq_one_letter_code
_entity_poly.pdbx_strand_id
1 'polypeptide(L)'
;MRLYFLVLLFFLLLEAKKQTPAPAGTPLVQCLECRARDGKCTRICEGFYCYKQEYTSSARGVIKVKRGCMNATDEGVAIGECQTTRSNLPGSDAQKAETLCICNSHKCNGSSKIPSLHSLLVGAFVIFFAKR
;
A
#
# COMPACT_ATOMS: atom_id res chain seq x y z
N MET A 1 -35.48 19.48 -9.74
CA MET A 1 -35.49 18.75 -8.45
C MET A 1 -35.28 17.24 -8.60
N ARG A 2 -36.06 16.51 -9.44
CA ARG A 2 -35.93 15.04 -9.61
C ARG A 2 -34.62 14.57 -10.27
N LEU A 3 -34.07 15.33 -11.22
CA LEU A 3 -32.83 14.96 -11.93
C LEU A 3 -31.57 15.07 -11.05
N TYR A 4 -31.53 16.07 -10.17
CA TYR A 4 -30.41 16.29 -9.24
C TYR A 4 -30.26 15.15 -8.22
N PHE A 5 -31.40 14.61 -7.75
CA PHE A 5 -31.43 13.48 -6.83
C PHE A 5 -30.88 12.20 -7.47
N LEU A 6 -31.20 11.96 -8.76
CA LEU A 6 -30.67 10.82 -9.51
C LEU A 6 -29.16 10.94 -9.76
N VAL A 7 -28.66 12.14 -10.06
CA VAL A 7 -27.22 12.40 -10.22
C VAL A 7 -26.48 12.18 -8.90
N LEU A 8 -26.99 12.71 -7.78
CA LEU A 8 -26.42 12.48 -6.45
C LEU A 8 -26.41 10.99 -6.05
N LEU A 9 -27.47 10.25 -6.35
CA LEU A 9 -27.54 8.82 -6.10
C LEU A 9 -26.53 8.03 -6.95
N PHE A 10 -26.31 8.45 -8.19
CA PHE A 10 -25.35 7.85 -9.11
C PHE A 10 -23.90 8.09 -8.65
N PHE A 11 -23.58 9.29 -8.16
CA PHE A 11 -22.28 9.59 -7.54
C PHE A 11 -22.06 8.80 -6.24
N LEU A 12 -23.09 8.64 -5.40
CA LEU A 12 -23.00 7.83 -4.18
C LEU A 12 -22.80 6.33 -4.46
N LEU A 13 -23.40 5.80 -5.53
CA LEU A 13 -23.20 4.41 -5.96
C LEU A 13 -21.81 4.17 -6.55
N LEU A 14 -21.17 5.19 -7.14
CA LEU A 14 -19.84 5.06 -7.73
C LEU A 14 -18.71 4.94 -6.70
N GLU A 15 -18.90 5.42 -5.46
CA GLU A 15 -17.87 5.35 -4.41
C GLU A 15 -17.91 4.06 -3.58
N ALA A 16 -18.73 3.07 -3.95
CA ALA A 16 -18.66 1.74 -3.36
C ALA A 16 -17.34 1.07 -3.77
N LYS A 17 -16.27 1.34 -3.01
CA LYS A 17 -14.97 0.66 -3.13
C LYS A 17 -15.20 -0.83 -2.95
N LYS A 18 -15.12 -1.57 -4.05
CA LYS A 18 -15.29 -3.00 -4.05
C LYS A 18 -14.01 -3.62 -3.48
N GLN A 19 -14.18 -4.49 -2.49
CA GLN A 19 -13.09 -5.24 -1.88
C GLN A 19 -12.88 -6.52 -2.67
N THR A 20 -11.62 -6.81 -2.98
CA THR A 20 -11.21 -8.06 -3.59
C THR A 20 -10.68 -8.98 -2.50
N PRO A 21 -11.39 -10.05 -2.13
CA PRO A 21 -10.89 -11.04 -1.18
C PRO A 21 -9.70 -11.80 -1.78
N ALA A 22 -8.92 -12.44 -0.92
CA ALA A 22 -7.83 -13.28 -1.38
C ALA A 22 -8.34 -14.44 -2.27
N PRO A 23 -7.64 -14.78 -3.36
CA PRO A 23 -7.98 -15.95 -4.17
C PRO A 23 -8.02 -17.23 -3.31
N ALA A 24 -8.93 -18.15 -3.67
CA ALA A 24 -9.00 -19.46 -3.03
C ALA A 24 -7.64 -20.19 -3.12
N GLY A 25 -7.17 -20.72 -2.00
CA GLY A 25 -5.86 -21.39 -1.90
C GLY A 25 -4.67 -20.48 -1.58
N THR A 26 -4.88 -19.18 -1.38
CA THR A 26 -3.82 -18.28 -0.89
C THR A 26 -3.41 -18.69 0.53
N PRO A 27 -2.13 -18.98 0.81
CA PRO A 27 -1.69 -19.33 2.16
C PRO A 27 -1.69 -18.10 3.09
N LEU A 28 -1.90 -18.34 4.38
CA LEU A 28 -1.66 -17.33 5.39
C LEU A 28 -0.17 -17.02 5.49
N VAL A 29 0.16 -15.73 5.63
CA VAL A 29 1.50 -15.24 5.84
C VAL A 29 1.60 -14.47 7.15
N GLN A 30 2.78 -14.53 7.76
CA GLN A 30 3.08 -13.78 8.98
C GLN A 30 3.52 -12.37 8.61
N CYS A 31 2.92 -11.35 9.19
CA CYS A 31 3.28 -9.95 8.95
C CYS A 31 3.75 -9.28 10.23
N LEU A 32 4.61 -8.27 10.11
CA LEU A 32 4.91 -7.41 11.24
C LEU A 32 3.73 -6.49 11.53
N GLU A 33 3.43 -6.29 12.79
CA GLU A 33 2.40 -5.37 13.25
C GLU A 33 3.02 -4.30 14.15
N CYS A 34 2.70 -3.05 13.85
CA CYS A 34 2.95 -1.95 14.77
C CYS A 34 1.82 -0.95 14.70
N ARG A 35 1.41 -0.54 15.90
CA ARG A 35 0.62 0.67 16.07
C ARG A 35 1.56 1.84 15.94
N ALA A 36 1.12 2.83 15.20
CA ALA A 36 1.86 4.01 14.82
C ALA A 36 2.57 4.81 15.92
N ARG A 37 2.25 4.57 17.20
CA ARG A 37 2.76 5.33 18.34
C ARG A 37 4.01 4.71 18.97
N ASP A 38 4.24 3.40 18.79
CA ASP A 38 5.22 2.68 19.62
C ASP A 38 6.57 2.43 18.93
N GLY A 39 6.68 2.64 17.62
CA GLY A 39 7.93 2.53 16.83
C GLY A 39 8.58 1.12 16.76
N LYS A 40 8.33 0.27 17.76
CA LYS A 40 8.81 -1.10 17.89
C LYS A 40 7.80 -2.03 17.24
N CYS A 41 8.00 -2.33 15.96
CA CYS A 41 7.21 -3.32 15.22
C CYS A 41 7.61 -4.75 15.61
N THR A 42 7.30 -5.16 16.84
CA THR A 42 7.65 -6.47 17.40
C THR A 42 6.51 -7.48 17.36
N ARG A 43 5.28 -7.03 17.10
CA ARG A 43 4.12 -7.93 17.04
C ARG A 43 4.07 -8.62 15.68
N ILE A 44 3.54 -9.85 15.69
CA ILE A 44 3.30 -10.64 14.49
C ILE A 44 1.80 -10.91 14.42
N CYS A 45 1.23 -10.76 13.24
CA CYS A 45 -0.13 -11.19 12.92
C CYS A 45 -0.10 -12.15 11.73
N GLU A 46 -1.19 -12.86 11.49
CA GLU A 46 -1.36 -13.74 10.34
C GLU A 46 -2.54 -13.28 9.48
N GLY A 47 -2.36 -13.28 8.16
CA GLY A 47 -3.38 -12.90 7.19
C GLY A 47 -2.94 -13.28 5.78
N PHE A 48 -3.81 -13.09 4.79
CA PHE A 48 -3.46 -13.38 3.39
C PHE A 48 -2.51 -12.33 2.79
N TYR A 49 -2.55 -11.10 3.32
CA TYR A 49 -1.74 -9.98 2.87
C TYR A 49 -1.14 -9.22 4.04
N CYS A 50 0.06 -8.70 3.84
CA CYS A 50 0.70 -7.75 4.73
C CYS A 50 0.60 -6.34 4.15
N TYR A 51 0.32 -5.35 4.99
CA TYR A 51 0.39 -3.95 4.61
C TYR A 51 1.44 -3.18 5.40
N LYS A 52 1.96 -2.14 4.77
CA LYS A 52 2.80 -1.10 5.37
C LYS A 52 2.30 0.26 4.90
N GLN A 53 2.07 1.15 5.84
CA GLN A 53 1.60 2.50 5.59
C GLN A 53 2.55 3.49 6.25
N GLU A 54 3.18 4.32 5.45
CA GLU A 54 4.15 5.32 5.88
C GLU A 54 3.59 6.71 5.64
N TYR A 55 3.61 7.54 6.67
CA TYR A 55 3.31 8.96 6.55
C TYR A 55 4.63 9.71 6.59
N THR A 56 4.86 10.50 5.54
CA THR A 56 6.02 11.37 5.40
C THR A 56 5.58 12.82 5.38
N SER A 57 6.39 13.68 5.97
CA SER A 57 6.24 15.14 5.92
C SER A 57 7.52 15.72 5.35
N SER A 58 7.41 16.66 4.40
CA SER A 58 8.57 17.34 3.80
C SER A 58 9.51 17.99 4.84
N ALA A 59 8.98 18.38 6.00
CA ALA A 59 9.75 19.02 7.06
C ALA A 59 10.44 18.04 8.04
N ARG A 60 9.99 16.78 8.14
CA ARG A 60 10.45 15.85 9.20
C ARG A 60 10.76 14.43 8.72
N GLY A 61 10.63 14.15 7.41
CA GLY A 61 10.76 12.79 6.88
C GLY A 61 9.60 11.89 7.31
N VAL A 62 9.86 10.59 7.53
CA VAL A 62 8.84 9.62 7.97
C VAL A 62 8.41 9.96 9.40
N ILE A 63 7.17 10.42 9.55
CA ILE A 63 6.59 10.83 10.84
C ILE A 63 5.84 9.68 11.52
N LYS A 64 5.40 8.68 10.78
CA LYS A 64 4.55 7.60 11.30
C LYS A 64 4.61 6.39 10.39
N VAL A 65 4.76 5.20 10.97
CA VAL A 65 4.68 3.93 10.25
C VAL A 65 3.65 3.03 10.92
N LYS A 66 2.74 2.49 10.12
CA LYS A 66 1.75 1.49 10.56
C LYS A 66 1.95 0.23 9.72
N ARG A 67 1.87 -0.93 10.35
CA ARG A 67 2.03 -2.23 9.70
C ARG A 67 1.00 -3.21 10.25
N GLY A 68 0.59 -4.17 9.45
CA GLY A 68 -0.26 -5.27 9.92
C GLY A 68 -0.69 -6.23 8.80
N CYS A 69 -1.75 -6.97 9.09
CA CYS A 69 -2.33 -8.00 8.24
C CYS A 69 -3.67 -7.56 7.65
N MET A 70 -3.99 -8.10 6.47
CA MET A 70 -5.26 -7.89 5.76
C MET A 70 -5.73 -9.21 5.15
N ASN A 71 -7.05 -9.36 5.06
CA ASN A 71 -7.71 -10.53 4.45
C ASN A 71 -8.30 -10.25 3.06
N ALA A 72 -8.45 -8.97 2.73
CA ALA A 72 -8.93 -8.48 1.45
C ALA A 72 -8.18 -7.19 1.11
N THR A 73 -8.07 -6.85 -0.17
CA THR A 73 -7.51 -5.58 -0.65
C THR A 73 -8.59 -4.79 -1.35
N ASP A 74 -8.53 -3.46 -1.31
CA ASP A 74 -9.44 -2.63 -2.10
C ASP A 74 -9.08 -2.73 -3.60
N GLU A 75 -10.07 -2.69 -4.49
CA GLU A 75 -9.85 -2.53 -5.93
C GLU A 75 -9.08 -1.21 -6.16
N GLY A 76 -7.78 -1.30 -6.46
CA GLY A 76 -6.92 -0.15 -6.76
C GLY A 76 -5.52 -0.17 -6.13
N VAL A 77 -5.23 -1.07 -5.18
CA VAL A 77 -3.87 -1.23 -4.63
C VAL A 77 -3.30 -2.57 -5.09
N ALA A 78 -2.34 -2.53 -6.00
CA ALA A 78 -1.71 -3.73 -6.53
C ALA A 78 -0.83 -4.42 -5.46
N ILE A 79 -0.99 -5.75 -5.35
CA ILE A 79 -0.14 -6.57 -4.47
C ILE A 79 1.27 -6.60 -5.07
N GLY A 80 2.27 -6.32 -4.25
CA GLY A 80 3.67 -6.19 -4.68
C GLY A 80 4.09 -4.76 -5.00
N GLU A 81 3.16 -3.81 -4.97
CA GLU A 81 3.42 -2.40 -5.28
C GLU A 81 3.18 -1.48 -4.09
N CYS A 82 3.72 -0.26 -4.19
CA CYS A 82 3.55 0.81 -3.23
C CYS A 82 2.88 2.00 -3.91
N GLN A 83 1.67 2.34 -3.47
CA GLN A 83 0.96 3.52 -3.91
C GLN A 83 1.29 4.69 -2.99
N THR A 84 1.72 5.83 -3.55
CA THR A 84 1.98 7.04 -2.78
C THR A 84 0.97 8.12 -3.13
N THR A 85 0.17 8.52 -2.14
CA THR A 85 -0.80 9.61 -2.23
C THR A 85 -0.18 10.85 -1.59
N ARG A 86 -0.11 11.95 -2.34
CA ARG A 86 0.37 13.24 -1.82
C ARG A 86 -0.82 14.13 -1.52
N SER A 87 -0.85 14.68 -0.32
CA SER A 87 -1.90 15.59 0.14
C SER A 87 -1.32 16.98 0.27
N ASN A 88 -1.75 17.88 -0.62
CA ASN A 88 -1.53 19.32 -0.48
C ASN A 88 -2.73 19.90 0.27
N LEU A 89 -2.61 19.99 1.60
CA LEU A 89 -3.63 20.64 2.41
C LEU A 89 -3.51 22.16 2.21
N PRO A 90 -4.57 22.85 1.72
CA PRO A 90 -4.52 24.31 1.57
C PRO A 90 -4.26 24.97 2.92
N GLY A 91 -3.28 25.88 2.97
CA GLY A 91 -2.88 26.59 4.20
C GLY A 91 -1.75 25.94 5.02
N SER A 92 -1.06 24.92 4.48
CA SER A 92 0.14 24.35 5.12
C SER A 92 1.25 24.10 4.10
N ASP A 93 2.45 24.62 4.35
CA ASP A 93 3.66 24.38 3.52
C ASP A 93 4.22 22.95 3.67
N ALA A 94 3.65 22.15 4.57
CA ALA A 94 4.06 20.78 4.80
C ALA A 94 3.36 19.85 3.81
N GLN A 95 4.06 19.48 2.73
CA GLN A 95 3.64 18.37 1.89
C GLN A 95 3.63 17.09 2.73
N LYS A 96 2.45 16.47 2.84
CA LYS A 96 2.31 15.16 3.48
C LYS A 96 2.14 14.13 2.38
N ALA A 97 2.94 13.07 2.43
CA ALA A 97 2.77 11.93 1.54
C ALA A 97 2.48 10.67 2.36
N GLU A 98 1.49 9.92 1.91
CA GLU A 98 1.07 8.65 2.47
C GLU A 98 1.45 7.56 1.47
N THR A 99 2.34 6.67 1.85
CA THR A 99 2.76 5.53 1.02
C THR A 99 2.16 4.26 1.61
N LEU A 100 1.29 3.59 0.85
CA LEU A 100 0.70 2.30 1.19
C LEU A 100 1.29 1.21 0.30
N CYS A 101 1.83 0.18 0.93
CA CYS A 101 2.47 -0.96 0.29
C CYS A 101 1.76 -2.24 0.73
N ILE A 102 1.41 -3.12 -0.22
CA ILE A 102 0.77 -4.42 0.06
C ILE A 102 1.62 -5.54 -0.51
N CYS A 103 1.81 -6.63 0.23
CA CYS A 103 2.57 -7.80 -0.21
C CYS A 103 2.03 -9.09 0.41
N ASN A 104 2.41 -10.25 -0.14
CA ASN A 104 1.87 -11.57 0.23
C ASN A 104 2.97 -12.59 0.61
N SER A 105 4.05 -12.13 1.26
CA SER A 105 5.14 -13.00 1.70
C SER A 105 5.44 -12.79 3.18
N HIS A 106 6.01 -13.80 3.86
CA HIS A 106 6.33 -13.70 5.28
C HIS A 106 7.21 -12.47 5.58
N LYS A 107 6.71 -11.62 6.48
CA LYS A 107 7.36 -10.40 7.01
C LYS A 107 7.81 -9.43 5.91
N CYS A 108 7.17 -9.46 4.74
CA CYS A 108 7.51 -8.59 3.60
C CYS A 108 7.31 -7.10 3.92
N ASN A 109 6.38 -6.78 4.83
CA ASN A 109 6.17 -5.43 5.35
C ASN A 109 7.26 -4.97 6.34
N GLY A 110 8.34 -5.75 6.48
CA GLY A 110 9.60 -5.44 7.17
C GLY A 110 10.38 -4.30 6.52
N SER A 111 10.51 -4.37 5.19
CA SER A 111 11.37 -3.50 4.40
C SER A 111 10.65 -2.23 3.92
N SER A 112 11.41 -1.19 3.60
CA SER A 112 10.92 0.01 2.89
C SER A 112 10.83 -0.20 1.38
N LYS A 113 11.37 -1.30 0.88
CA LYS A 113 11.31 -1.68 -0.53
C LYS A 113 10.61 -3.03 -0.59
N ILE A 114 9.39 -3.07 -1.11
CA ILE A 114 8.88 -4.32 -1.65
C ILE A 114 9.71 -4.59 -2.91
N PRO A 115 10.36 -5.76 -3.05
CA PRO A 115 11.06 -6.09 -4.28
C PRO A 115 10.03 -6.19 -5.41
N SER A 116 9.95 -5.16 -6.24
CA SER A 116 9.24 -5.23 -7.51
C SER A 116 9.99 -6.19 -8.41
N LEU A 117 9.35 -7.29 -8.79
CA LEU A 117 9.87 -8.31 -9.72
C LEU A 117 10.36 -7.70 -11.05
N HIS A 118 9.82 -6.54 -11.44
CA HIS A 118 10.23 -5.83 -12.67
C HIS A 118 11.69 -5.34 -12.65
N SER A 119 12.26 -5.06 -11.48
CA SER A 119 13.60 -4.46 -11.41
C SER A 119 14.74 -5.46 -11.68
N LEU A 120 14.50 -6.76 -11.55
CA LEU A 120 15.50 -7.81 -11.79
C LEU A 120 15.66 -8.13 -13.30
N LEU A 121 14.58 -8.03 -14.08
CA LEU A 121 14.62 -8.34 -15.52
C LEU A 121 15.34 -7.27 -16.34
N VAL A 122 15.23 -5.99 -15.97
CA VAL A 122 15.91 -4.90 -16.70
C VAL A 122 17.44 -4.99 -16.56
N GLY A 123 17.94 -5.36 -15.37
CA GLY A 123 19.38 -5.52 -15.16
C GLY A 123 20.00 -6.64 -16.00
N ALA A 124 19.29 -7.76 -16.16
CA ALA A 124 19.76 -8.89 -16.96
C ALA A 124 19.82 -8.56 -18.46
N PHE A 125 18.84 -7.80 -18.99
CA PHE A 125 18.82 -7.38 -20.39
C PHE A 125 19.99 -6.45 -20.74
N VAL A 126 20.30 -5.46 -19.90
CA VAL A 126 21.40 -4.51 -20.16
C VAL A 126 22.76 -5.23 -20.22
N ILE A 127 22.99 -6.21 -19.34
CA ILE A 127 24.26 -6.97 -19.34
C ILE A 127 24.38 -7.86 -20.59
N PHE A 128 23.27 -8.43 -21.07
CA PHE A 128 23.28 -9.28 -22.25
C PHE A 128 23.53 -8.50 -23.54
N PHE A 129 23.00 -7.27 -23.64
CA PHE A 129 23.22 -6.40 -24.81
C PHE A 129 24.53 -5.61 -24.76
N ALA A 130 25.11 -5.35 -23.58
CA ALA A 130 26.41 -4.69 -23.45
C ALA A 130 27.60 -5.63 -23.72
N LYS A 131 27.36 -6.94 -23.84
CA LYS A 131 28.40 -7.96 -24.07
C LYS A 131 28.37 -8.57 -25.48
N ARG A 132 27.54 -8.01 -26.38
CA ARG A 132 27.55 -8.28 -27.83
C ARG A 132 28.09 -7.06 -28.56
#